data_AF-X1KR95-F1
#
_entry.id   AF-X1KR95-F1
#
_cell.length_a   1.000
_cell.length_b   1.000
_cell.length_c   1.000
_cell.angle_alpha   90.00
_cell.angle_beta   90.00
_cell.angle_gamma   90.00
#
_symmetry.space_group_name_H-M   'P 1'
#
loop_
_entity.id
_entity.type
_entity.pdbx_description
1 polymer ?
#
loop_
_entity_poly.entity_id
_entity_poly.type
_entity_poly.pdbx_seq_one_letter_code
_entity_poly.pdbx_strand_id
1 'polypeptide(L)'
;VAIITAITCAVWMMGPGVAQALTAEELQTQIDTLLATIATLQAQIAGLEGGAAVTIEGVPADFTFETNLKLASTGNDVKYLQIVLNSASDTQLAASGVGSAGNETSYFGPLTKAAVIKFQEKYS
;
A
#
# COMPACT_ATOMS: atom_id res chain seq x y z
N VAL A 1 6.60 -13.98 25.48
CA VAL A 1 6.94 -14.25 26.89
C VAL A 1 7.57 -15.64 27.01
N ALA A 2 8.78 -15.82 26.48
CA ALA A 2 9.49 -17.11 26.53
C ALA A 2 11.03 -16.98 26.64
N ILE A 3 11.56 -15.75 26.55
CA ILE A 3 13.02 -15.50 26.54
C ILE A 3 13.55 -15.15 27.95
N ILE A 4 12.66 -14.70 28.85
CA ILE A 4 13.05 -14.23 30.20
C ILE A 4 13.38 -15.42 31.13
N THR A 5 12.80 -16.59 30.90
CA THR A 5 12.90 -17.75 31.82
C THR A 5 14.20 -18.54 31.69
N ALA A 6 15.02 -18.30 30.65
CA ALA A 6 16.29 -19.00 30.46
C ALA A 6 17.44 -18.39 31.28
N ILE A 7 17.32 -17.12 31.71
CA ILE A 7 18.38 -16.41 32.43
C ILE A 7 18.43 -16.81 33.92
N THR A 8 17.34 -17.34 34.48
CA THR A 8 17.24 -17.61 35.92
C THR A 8 17.86 -18.93 36.40
N CYS A 9 18.28 -19.85 35.50
CA CYS A 9 18.78 -21.17 35.92
C CYS A 9 20.30 -21.26 36.11
N ALA A 10 21.07 -20.20 35.86
CA ALA A 10 22.53 -20.19 36.05
C ALA A 10 23.00 -19.33 37.23
N VAL A 11 22.10 -18.93 38.14
CA VAL A 11 22.38 -17.97 39.22
C VAL A 11 22.31 -18.63 40.60
N TRP A 12 23.07 -19.71 40.86
CA TRP A 12 23.12 -20.28 42.22
C TRP A 12 24.47 -20.85 42.68
N MET A 13 25.59 -20.54 42.04
CA MET A 13 26.90 -20.66 42.70
C MET A 13 27.84 -19.55 42.20
N MET A 14 28.43 -18.83 43.17
CA MET A 14 29.52 -17.83 43.07
C MET A 14 29.11 -16.35 43.19
N GLY A 15 29.24 -15.84 44.43
CA GLY A 15 29.92 -14.57 44.75
C GLY A 15 29.18 -13.24 44.49
N PRO A 16 29.28 -12.24 45.41
CA PRO A 16 28.76 -10.91 45.17
C PRO A 16 29.76 -10.13 44.31
N GLY A 17 29.46 -9.96 43.03
CA GLY A 17 30.23 -9.03 42.19
C GLY A 17 30.58 -9.54 40.81
N VAL A 18 29.58 -9.91 40.02
CA VAL A 18 29.67 -9.76 38.56
C VAL A 18 28.30 -9.27 38.10
N ALA A 19 28.21 -7.96 37.86
CA ALA A 19 27.17 -7.41 37.01
C ALA A 19 27.17 -8.24 35.72
N GLN A 20 26.00 -8.70 35.28
CA GLN A 20 25.84 -9.32 33.97
C GLN A 20 26.19 -8.28 32.90
N ALA A 21 27.49 -8.14 32.62
CA ALA A 21 27.99 -7.36 31.52
C ALA A 21 27.75 -8.19 30.27
N LEU A 22 26.95 -7.64 29.35
CA LEU A 22 26.82 -8.17 28.01
C LEU A 22 28.24 -8.35 27.44
N THR A 23 28.60 -9.58 27.10
CA THR A 23 29.94 -9.92 26.60
C THR A 23 30.15 -9.31 25.21
N ALA A 24 31.41 -9.10 24.82
CA ALA A 24 31.73 -8.51 23.52
C ALA A 24 31.16 -9.32 22.33
N GLU A 25 31.03 -10.64 22.48
CA GLU A 25 30.41 -11.54 21.49
C GLU A 25 28.89 -11.36 21.40
N GLU A 26 28.21 -11.17 22.53
CA GLU A 26 26.78 -10.86 22.54
C GLU A 26 26.50 -9.48 21.91
N LEU A 27 27.38 -8.51 22.16
CA LEU A 27 27.29 -7.19 21.53
C LEU A 27 27.53 -7.27 20.01
N GLN A 28 28.50 -8.08 19.56
CA GLN A 28 28.75 -8.31 18.13
C GLN A 28 27.55 -8.99 17.45
N THR A 29 26.95 -9.98 18.11
CA THR A 29 25.74 -10.67 17.60
C THR A 29 24.56 -9.72 17.45
N GLN A 30 24.40 -8.77 18.39
CA GLN A 30 23.37 -7.73 18.29
C GLN A 30 23.63 -6.77 17.13
N ILE A 31 24.89 -6.39 16.90
CA ILE A 31 25.27 -5.54 15.75
C ILE A 31 24.92 -6.24 14.44
N ASP A 32 25.26 -7.52 14.29
CA ASP A 32 24.98 -8.29 13.07
C ASP A 32 23.46 -8.41 12.82
N THR A 33 22.69 -8.62 13.89
CA THR A 33 21.22 -8.68 13.84
C THR A 33 20.62 -7.34 13.43
N LEU A 34 21.14 -6.23 13.96
CA LEU A 34 20.69 -4.88 13.60
C LEU A 34 21.03 -4.55 12.14
N LEU A 35 22.21 -4.94 11.65
CA LEU A 35 22.57 -4.77 10.23
C LEU A 35 21.65 -5.56 9.30
N ALA A 36 21.30 -6.80 9.65
CA ALA A 36 20.33 -7.59 8.90
C ALA A 36 18.92 -6.96 8.90
N THR A 37 18.52 -6.38 10.04
CA THR A 37 17.24 -5.65 10.16
C THR A 37 17.24 -4.40 9.29
N ILE A 38 18.32 -3.61 9.29
CA ILE A 38 18.46 -2.42 8.46
C ILE A 38 18.38 -2.79 6.97
N ALA A 39 19.08 -3.85 6.55
CA ALA A 39 19.01 -4.32 5.16
C ALA A 39 17.59 -4.73 4.74
N THR A 40 16.85 -5.40 5.64
CA THR A 40 15.45 -5.78 5.39
C THR A 40 14.55 -4.56 5.28
N LEU A 41 14.70 -3.59 6.19
CA LEU A 41 13.92 -2.35 6.16
C LEU A 41 14.24 -1.51 4.92
N GLN A 42 15.50 -1.47 4.49
CA GLN A 42 15.90 -0.79 3.26
C GLN A 42 15.25 -1.43 2.02
N ALA A 43 15.16 -2.77 1.97
CA ALA A 43 14.45 -3.47 0.89
C ALA A 43 12.94 -3.21 0.92
N GLN A 44 12.33 -3.13 2.10
CA GLN A 44 10.92 -2.78 2.26
C GLN A 44 10.64 -1.34 1.82
N ILE A 45 11.49 -0.39 2.21
CA ILE A 45 11.38 1.02 1.81
C ILE A 45 11.54 1.14 0.29
N ALA A 46 12.52 0.47 -0.32
CA ALA A 46 12.68 0.46 -1.78
C ALA A 46 11.46 -0.12 -2.51
N GLY A 47 10.77 -1.11 -1.92
CA GLY A 47 9.51 -1.66 -2.45
C GLY A 47 8.31 -0.72 -2.31
N LEU A 48 8.29 0.13 -1.28
CA LEU A 48 7.22 1.10 -1.02
C LEU A 48 7.44 2.41 -1.80
N GLU A 49 8.68 2.92 -1.86
CA GLU A 49 9.07 4.07 -2.69
C GLU A 49 9.07 3.72 -4.18
N GLY A 50 9.30 2.44 -4.50
CA GLY A 50 9.12 1.85 -5.82
C GLY A 50 7.67 1.44 -6.12
N GLY A 51 6.69 1.91 -5.34
CA GLY A 51 5.29 1.86 -5.75
C GLY A 51 5.15 2.63 -7.06
N ALA A 52 5.35 1.91 -8.18
CA ALA A 52 5.37 2.48 -9.51
C ALA A 52 4.16 3.40 -9.61
N ALA A 53 4.41 4.70 -9.85
CA ALA A 53 3.33 5.65 -10.08
C ALA A 53 2.40 4.99 -11.09
N VAL A 54 1.17 4.68 -10.64
CA VAL A 54 0.23 3.91 -11.46
C VAL A 54 -0.13 4.81 -12.63
N THR A 55 0.57 4.62 -13.73
CA THR A 55 0.35 5.35 -14.96
C THR A 55 -0.85 4.70 -15.63
N ILE A 56 -1.99 5.37 -15.54
CA ILE A 56 -3.19 4.96 -16.25
C ILE A 56 -3.20 5.69 -17.58
N GLU A 57 -3.08 4.94 -18.67
CA GLU A 57 -3.10 5.49 -20.02
C GLU A 57 -4.35 6.37 -20.22
N GLY A 58 -4.16 7.59 -20.72
CA GLY A 58 -5.24 8.56 -20.94
C GLY A 58 -5.59 9.44 -19.74
N VAL A 59 -4.93 9.27 -18.59
CA VAL A 59 -5.01 10.20 -17.44
C VAL A 59 -3.65 10.90 -17.25
N PRO A 60 -3.59 12.24 -17.14
CA PRO A 60 -2.33 12.94 -16.86
C PRO A 60 -1.72 12.50 -15.52
N ALA A 61 -0.40 12.36 -15.46
CA ALA A 61 0.30 11.86 -14.27
C ALA A 61 0.09 12.72 -13.01
N ASP A 62 -0.03 14.04 -13.18
CA ASP A 62 -0.23 15.00 -12.08
C ASP A 62 -1.72 15.34 -11.87
N PHE A 63 -2.65 14.57 -12.45
CA PHE A 63 -4.07 14.85 -12.33
C PHE A 63 -4.59 14.53 -10.92
N THR A 64 -5.40 15.43 -10.37
CA THR A 64 -6.08 15.29 -9.09
C THR A 64 -7.54 15.71 -9.24
N PHE A 65 -8.46 14.97 -8.61
CA PHE A 65 -9.87 15.34 -8.56
C PHE A 65 -10.07 16.49 -7.56
N GLU A 66 -10.31 17.71 -8.07
CA GLU A 66 -10.52 18.89 -7.22
C GLU A 66 -11.98 19.06 -6.79
N THR A 67 -12.92 18.38 -7.45
CA THR A 67 -14.35 18.53 -7.21
C THR A 67 -15.07 17.19 -7.06
N ASN A 68 -16.18 17.22 -6.32
CA ASN A 68 -17.04 16.06 -6.18
C ASN A 68 -17.82 15.81 -7.48
N LEU A 69 -17.52 14.70 -8.15
CA LEU A 69 -18.26 14.23 -9.31
C LEU A 69 -19.54 13.52 -8.87
N LYS A 70 -20.64 13.86 -9.53
CA LYS A 70 -21.98 13.33 -9.27
C LYS A 70 -22.73 13.05 -10.57
N LEU A 71 -23.87 12.37 -10.47
CA LEU A 71 -24.74 12.13 -11.63
C LEU A 71 -25.00 13.43 -12.40
N ALA A 72 -24.95 13.34 -13.73
CA ALA A 72 -25.04 14.44 -14.68
C ALA A 72 -23.86 15.44 -14.71
N SER A 73 -22.80 15.21 -13.93
CA SER A 73 -21.54 15.96 -14.09
C SER A 73 -20.98 15.74 -15.49
N THR A 74 -20.29 16.74 -16.03
CA THR A 74 -19.63 16.65 -17.34
C THR A 74 -18.21 17.17 -17.28
N GLY A 75 -17.37 16.76 -18.22
CA GLY A 75 -16.01 17.25 -18.39
C GLY A 75 -14.94 16.17 -18.38
N ASN A 76 -13.68 16.60 -18.35
CA ASN A 76 -12.52 15.71 -18.40
C ASN A 76 -12.36 14.89 -17.12
N ASP A 77 -12.66 15.45 -15.96
CA ASP A 77 -12.62 14.74 -14.67
C ASP A 77 -13.52 13.49 -14.73
N VAL A 78 -14.71 13.62 -15.29
CA VAL A 78 -15.59 12.46 -15.49
C VAL A 78 -14.97 11.44 -16.43
N LYS A 79 -14.36 11.89 -17.54
CA LYS A 79 -13.67 11.00 -18.46
C LYS A 79 -12.54 10.25 -17.75
N TYR A 80 -11.72 10.93 -16.97
CA TYR A 80 -10.63 10.31 -16.20
C TYR A 80 -11.17 9.34 -15.15
N LEU A 81 -12.25 9.67 -14.44
CA LEU A 81 -12.94 8.73 -13.55
C LEU A 81 -13.36 7.47 -14.30
N GLN A 82 -13.94 7.60 -15.49
CA GLN A 82 -14.34 6.44 -16.30
C GLN A 82 -13.14 5.58 -16.72
N ILE A 83 -12.02 6.20 -17.13
CA ILE A 83 -10.78 5.49 -17.48
C ILE A 83 -10.26 4.70 -16.27
N VAL A 84 -10.20 5.33 -15.09
CA VAL A 84 -9.76 4.67 -13.85
C VAL A 84 -10.66 3.49 -13.52
N LEU A 85 -11.98 3.65 -13.59
CA LEU A 85 -12.94 2.58 -13.31
C LEU A 85 -12.85 1.43 -14.34
N ASN A 86 -12.57 1.73 -15.61
CA ASN A 86 -12.37 0.74 -16.66
C ASN A 86 -11.01 0.01 -16.57
N SER A 87 -10.06 0.49 -15.76
CA SER A 87 -8.75 -0.17 -15.57
C SER A 87 -8.85 -1.52 -14.83
N ALA A 88 -9.96 -1.77 -14.13
CA ALA A 88 -10.24 -3.03 -13.46
C ALA A 88 -11.55 -3.66 -13.94
N SER A 89 -11.55 -4.97 -14.17
CA SER A 89 -12.73 -5.74 -14.61
C SER A 89 -13.92 -5.57 -13.68
N ASP A 90 -13.67 -5.48 -12.38
CA ASP A 90 -14.70 -5.49 -11.34
C ASP A 90 -15.48 -4.16 -11.31
N THR A 91 -14.86 -3.08 -11.78
CA THR A 91 -15.42 -1.73 -11.79
C THR A 91 -15.70 -1.21 -13.20
N GLN A 92 -15.51 -2.05 -14.22
CA GLN A 92 -15.74 -1.69 -15.61
C GLN A 92 -17.17 -1.20 -15.84
N LEU A 93 -17.29 -0.12 -16.62
CA LEU A 93 -18.57 0.52 -16.93
C LEU A 93 -19.39 -0.32 -17.93
N ALA A 94 -18.75 -0.74 -19.02
CA ALA A 94 -19.37 -1.53 -20.08
C ALA A 94 -18.34 -2.41 -20.80
N ALA A 95 -18.78 -3.58 -21.24
CA ALA A 95 -17.94 -4.52 -22.00
C ALA A 95 -17.65 -4.04 -23.43
N SER A 96 -18.55 -3.25 -24.03
CA SER A 96 -18.39 -2.68 -25.37
C SER A 96 -19.28 -1.45 -25.54
N GLY A 97 -19.00 -0.65 -26.58
CA GLY A 97 -19.75 0.56 -26.89
C GLY A 97 -19.49 1.72 -25.93
N VAL A 98 -20.46 2.61 -25.78
CA VAL A 98 -20.32 3.86 -25.01
C VAL A 98 -19.95 3.56 -23.55
N GLY A 99 -18.87 4.18 -23.07
CA GLY A 99 -18.36 4.02 -21.72
C GLY A 99 -17.48 2.77 -21.51
N SER A 100 -17.29 1.92 -22.52
CA SER A 100 -16.30 0.84 -22.43
C SER A 100 -14.88 1.37 -22.50
N ALA A 101 -13.90 0.53 -22.18
CA ALA A 101 -12.48 0.89 -22.24
C ALA A 101 -12.11 1.44 -23.63
N GLY A 102 -11.50 2.64 -23.67
CA GLY A 102 -11.17 3.36 -24.91
C GLY A 102 -12.35 4.08 -25.58
N ASN A 103 -13.56 3.94 -25.04
CA ASN A 103 -14.79 4.59 -25.48
C ASN A 103 -15.43 5.42 -24.34
N GLU A 104 -14.61 5.93 -23.43
CA GLU A 104 -15.04 6.77 -22.33
C GLU A 104 -15.65 8.08 -22.82
N THR A 105 -16.54 8.61 -22.00
CA THR A 105 -17.30 9.82 -22.27
C THR A 105 -16.97 10.87 -21.22
N SER A 106 -17.37 12.11 -21.50
CA SER A 106 -17.29 13.20 -20.55
C SER A 106 -18.60 13.42 -19.79
N TYR A 107 -19.44 12.39 -19.62
CA TYR A 107 -20.75 12.49 -18.95
C TYR A 107 -20.92 11.44 -17.86
N PHE A 108 -21.27 11.87 -16.65
CA PHE A 108 -21.48 10.99 -15.51
C PHE A 108 -22.92 10.46 -15.60
N GLY A 109 -23.06 9.37 -16.34
CA GLY A 109 -24.34 8.69 -16.53
C GLY A 109 -24.59 7.53 -15.56
N PRO A 110 -25.65 6.75 -15.82
CA PRO A 110 -25.98 5.56 -15.01
C PRO A 110 -24.86 4.51 -14.95
N LEU A 111 -24.11 4.31 -16.05
CA LEU A 111 -23.00 3.36 -16.10
C LEU A 111 -21.87 3.77 -15.15
N THR A 112 -21.45 5.04 -15.20
CA THR A 112 -20.44 5.59 -14.28
C THR A 112 -20.89 5.47 -12.84
N LYS A 113 -22.17 5.76 -12.55
CA LYS A 113 -22.74 5.61 -11.20
C LYS A 113 -22.63 4.17 -10.71
N ALA A 114 -23.03 3.19 -11.52
CA ALA A 114 -22.95 1.78 -11.16
C ALA A 114 -21.51 1.35 -10.92
N ALA A 115 -20.57 1.77 -11.76
CA ALA A 115 -19.15 1.50 -11.60
C ALA A 115 -18.56 2.09 -10.30
N VAL A 116 -18.91 3.34 -9.96
CA VAL A 116 -18.51 3.97 -8.69
C VAL A 116 -19.04 3.19 -7.48
N ILE A 117 -20.30 2.73 -7.54
CA ILE A 117 -20.88 1.92 -6.45
C ILE A 117 -20.08 0.62 -6.28
N LYS A 118 -19.80 -0.11 -7.36
CA LYS A 118 -18.97 -1.33 -7.30
C LYS A 118 -17.58 -1.08 -6.71
N PHE A 119 -16.96 0.03 -7.09
CA PHE A 119 -15.67 0.44 -6.53
C PHE A 119 -15.79 0.69 -5.01
N GLN A 120 -16.80 1.44 -4.59
CA GLN A 120 -17.03 1.74 -3.17
C GLN A 120 -17.32 0.47 -2.36
N GLU A 121 -18.13 -0.45 -2.86
CA GLU A 121 -18.42 -1.74 -2.22
C GLU A 121 -17.18 -2.65 -2.11
N LYS A 122 -16.25 -2.55 -3.06
CA LYS A 122 -15.00 -3.34 -3.04
C LYS A 122 -14.05 -2.90 -1.92
N TYR A 123 -14.09 -1.63 -1.52
CA TYR A 123 -13.14 -1.02 -0.58
C TYR A 123 -13.78 -0.47 0.69
N SER A 124 -15.05 -0.79 0.95
CA SER A 124 -15.78 -0.44 2.18
C SER A 124 -15.35 -1.25 3.39
#